data_AF-A0A935PWE8-F1
#
_entry.id   AF-A0A935PWE8-F1
#
_cell.length_a   1.000
_cell.length_b   1.000
_cell.length_c   1.000
_cell.angle_alpha   90.00
_cell.angle_beta   90.00
_cell.angle_gamma   90.00
#
_symmetry.space_group_name_H-M   'P 1'
#
loop_
_entity.id
_entity.type
_entity.pdbx_description
1 polymer ?
#
loop_
_entity_poly.entity_id
_entity_poly.type
_entity_poly.pdbx_seq_one_letter_code
_entity_poly.pdbx_strand_id
1 'polypeptide(L)' 'MPGTPALAVISANDAEALRALLRPLPHYGSQSWLVFDGGRAIERGIWPMIDPPVPVTLLPAGAPAAFSPLLPGWRGRLG' A
#
# COMPACT_ATOMS: atom_id res chain seq x y z
N MET A 1 3.38 -22.79 -11.15
CA MET A 1 3.37 -21.43 -11.73
C MET A 1 4.07 -20.50 -10.75
N PRO A 2 4.98 -19.61 -11.17
CA PRO A 2 5.45 -18.56 -10.27
C PRO A 2 4.23 -17.81 -9.72
N GLY A 3 4.14 -17.68 -8.40
CA GLY A 3 3.01 -17.03 -7.74
C GLY A 3 2.93 -15.57 -8.16
N THR A 4 1.72 -15.05 -8.32
CA THR A 4 1.51 -13.62 -8.57
C THR A 4 2.20 -12.83 -7.44
N PRO A 5 3.11 -11.91 -7.74
CA PRO A 5 3.76 -11.11 -6.72
C PRO A 5 2.69 -10.33 -5.94
N ALA A 6 2.74 -10.42 -4.61
CA ALA A 6 1.85 -9.65 -3.76
C ALA A 6 2.29 -8.17 -3.75
N LEU A 7 1.37 -7.26 -4.08
CA LEU A 7 1.57 -5.82 -3.97
C LEU A 7 1.00 -5.33 -2.64
N ALA A 8 1.79 -4.57 -1.89
CA ALA A 8 1.34 -3.85 -0.71
C ALA A 8 1.67 -2.36 -0.86
N VAL A 9 0.72 -1.49 -0.48
CA VAL A 9 0.93 -0.05 -0.40
C VAL A 9 1.06 0.33 1.06
N ILE A 10 2.12 1.07 1.40
CA ILE A 10 2.40 1.49 2.77
C ILE A 10 2.40 3.01 2.82
N SER A 11 1.63 3.57 3.75
CA SER A 11 1.70 4.97 4.15
C SER A 11 2.24 5.03 5.57
N ALA A 12 3.15 5.97 5.83
CA ALA A 12 3.75 6.19 7.14
C ALA A 12 3.94 7.69 7.38
N ASN A 13 3.81 8.12 8.64
CA ASN A 13 3.94 9.54 9.02
C ASN A 13 5.39 10.03 8.87
N ASP A 14 6.36 9.16 9.14
CA ASP A 14 7.78 9.46 9.05
C ASP A 14 8.62 8.19 8.76
N ALA A 15 9.93 8.39 8.61
CA ALA A 15 10.87 7.34 8.28
C ALA A 15 11.17 6.39 9.46
N GLU A 16 10.87 6.78 10.70
CA GLU A 16 11.02 5.90 11.87
C GLU A 16 9.85 4.92 11.95
N ALA A 17 8.63 5.42 11.78
CA ALA A 17 7.42 4.62 11.65
C ALA A 17 7.56 3.58 10.53
N LEU A 18 8.05 3.96 9.35
CA LEU A 18 8.29 3.01 8.26
C LEU A 18 9.32 1.93 8.64
N ARG A 19 10.41 2.31 9.32
CA ARG A 19 11.44 1.36 9.78
C ARG A 19 10.88 0.38 10.80
N ALA A 20 10.00 0.84 11.70
CA ALA A 20 9.32 -0.02 12.67
C ALA A 20 8.47 -1.11 11.99
N LEU A 21 7.97 -0.87 10.77
CA LEU A 21 7.20 -1.83 9.99
C LEU A 21 8.03 -2.90 9.27
N LEU A 22 9.33 -2.68 9.04
CA LEU A 22 10.18 -3.63 8.30
C LEU A 22 10.29 -5.01 8.98
N ARG A 23 10.22 -5.04 10.32
CA ARG A 23 10.30 -6.26 11.14
C ARG A 23 8.99 -7.06 11.22
N PRO A 24 7.82 -6.42 11.45
CA PRO A 24 6.55 -7.13 11.62
C PRO A 24 5.81 -7.45 10.30
N LEU A 25 6.26 -6.93 9.15
CA LEU A 25 5.70 -7.26 7.84
C LEU A 25 5.74 -8.73 7.35
N PRO A 26 6.30 -9.73 8.06
CA PRO A 26 6.11 -11.12 7.67
C PRO A 26 4.73 -11.64 8.17
N HIS A 27 3.83 -11.89 7.21
CA HIS A 27 2.70 -12.84 7.26
C HIS A 27 1.33 -12.36 7.79
N TYR A 28 0.77 -11.26 7.26
CA TYR A 28 -0.59 -10.84 7.61
C TYR A 28 -1.72 -11.55 6.86
N GLY A 29 -1.67 -12.88 6.86
CA GLY A 29 -2.77 -13.81 6.58
C GLY A 29 -3.91 -13.30 5.67
N SER A 30 -5.15 -13.37 6.18
CA SER A 30 -6.36 -13.04 5.45
C SER A 30 -6.73 -11.55 5.46
N GLN A 31 -5.96 -10.68 6.11
CA GLN A 31 -6.31 -9.27 6.30
C GLN A 31 -5.86 -8.45 5.09
N SER A 32 -6.73 -7.59 4.56
CA SER A 32 -6.37 -6.73 3.42
C SER A 32 -5.75 -5.42 3.86
N TRP A 33 -5.99 -4.97 5.11
CA TRP A 33 -5.45 -3.73 5.65
C TRP A 33 -5.13 -3.83 7.13
N LEU A 34 -4.19 -3.00 7.57
CA LEU A 34 -3.64 -2.93 8.92
C LEU A 34 -3.27 -1.48 9.24
N VAL A 35 -3.42 -1.07 10.50
CA VAL A 35 -2.88 0.19 11.03
C VAL A 35 -1.95 -0.12 12.18
N PHE A 36 -0.81 0.55 12.21
CA PHE A 36 0.21 0.36 13.23
C PHE A 36 0.44 1.63 14.04
N ASP A 37 0.74 1.43 15.31
CA ASP A 37 1.41 2.40 16.16
C ASP A 37 2.78 1.83 16.54
N GLY A 38 3.84 2.43 16.00
CA GLY A 38 5.20 1.88 16.00
C GLY A 38 5.23 0.48 15.38
N GLY A 39 5.65 -0.53 16.17
CA GLY A 39 5.71 -1.93 15.75
C GLY A 39 4.44 -2.75 16.03
N ARG A 40 3.39 -2.15 16.59
CA ARG A 40 2.17 -2.86 17.04
C ARG A 40 1.01 -2.57 16.10
N ALA A 41 0.35 -3.61 15.61
CA ALA A 41 -0.90 -3.46 14.88
C ALA A 41 -2.04 -3.09 15.86
N ILE A 42 -2.69 -1.95 15.61
CA ILE A 42 -3.80 -1.43 16.42
C ILE A 42 -5.16 -1.63 15.75
N GLU A 43 -5.21 -1.67 14.43
CA GLU A 43 -6.43 -1.98 13.67
C GLU A 43 -6.12 -2.88 12.47
N ARG A 44 -7.15 -3.60 12.00
CA ARG A 44 -7.05 -4.52 10.87
C ARG A 44 -8.42 -4.80 10.27
N GLY A 45 -8.44 -5.23 9.02
CA GLY A 45 -9.67 -5.76 8.43
C GLY A 45 -9.56 -6.12 6.96
N ILE A 46 -10.73 -6.24 6.36
CA ILE A 46 -10.94 -6.49 4.93
C ILE A 46 -11.60 -5.24 4.35
N TRP A 47 -10.99 -4.64 3.34
CA TRP A 47 -11.64 -3.60 2.56
C TRP A 47 -12.80 -4.24 1.81
N PRO A 48 -13.97 -3.57 1.77
CA PRO A 48 -15.04 -3.99 0.89
C PRO A 48 -14.51 -4.13 -0.54
N MET A 49 -14.82 -5.23 -1.21
CA MET A 49 -14.49 -5.36 -2.63
C MET A 49 -15.29 -4.33 -3.42
N ILE A 50 -14.58 -3.56 -4.23
CA ILE A 50 -15.17 -2.55 -5.12
C ILE A 50 -15.24 -3.16 -6.51
N ASP A 51 -16.42 -3.09 -7.15
CA ASP A 51 -16.65 -3.52 -8.53
C ASP A 51 -16.98 -2.28 -9.40
N PRO A 52 -16.22 -1.98 -10.47
CA PRO A 52 -15.09 -2.74 -11.01
C PRO A 52 -13.79 -2.56 -10.22
N PRO A 53 -12.89 -3.58 -10.23
CA PRO A 53 -11.61 -3.51 -9.56
C PRO A 53 -10.70 -2.42 -10.18
N VAL A 54 -9.84 -1.82 -9.35
CA VAL A 54 -8.85 -0.84 -9.82
C VAL A 54 -7.75 -1.57 -10.61
N PRO A 55 -7.49 -1.20 -11.88
CA PRO A 55 -6.43 -1.81 -12.65
C PRO A 55 -5.05 -1.47 -12.08
N VAL A 56 -4.20 -2.48 -11.90
CA VAL A 56 -2.82 -2.32 -11.43
C VAL A 56 -1.87 -2.76 -12.53
N THR A 57 -0.91 -1.90 -12.89
CA THR A 57 0.18 -2.24 -13.80
C THR A 57 1.47 -2.31 -12.99
N LEU A 58 2.03 -3.53 -12.87
CA LEU A 58 3.34 -3.72 -12.29
C LEU A 58 4.40 -3.41 -13.35
N LEU A 59 5.09 -2.28 -13.18
CA LEU A 59 6.28 -2.00 -13.97
C LEU A 59 7.43 -2.87 -13.45
N PRO A 60 8.33 -3.35 -14.34
CA PRO A 60 9.53 -4.05 -13.89
C PRO A 60 10.32 -3.17 -12.93
N ALA A 61 10.79 -3.76 -11.83
CA ALA A 61 11.57 -3.07 -10.81
C ALA A 61 12.75 -2.33 -11.47
N GLY A 62 12.86 -1.02 -11.24
CA GLY A 62 13.90 -0.16 -11.84
C GLY A 62 13.45 0.66 -13.07
N ALA A 63 12.25 0.43 -13.60
CA ALA A 63 11.64 1.39 -14.53
C ALA A 63 11.25 2.67 -13.76
N PRO A 64 11.56 3.88 -14.25
CA PRO A 64 11.10 5.10 -13.60
C PRO A 64 9.56 5.09 -13.62
N ALA A 65 8.96 4.92 -12.45
CA ALA A 65 7.54 5.15 -12.27
C ALA A 65 7.29 6.65 -12.42
N ALA A 66 7.06 7.09 -13.66
CA ALA A 66 6.52 8.41 -13.90
C ALA A 66 5.07 8.39 -13.37
N PHE A 67 4.90 8.68 -12.08
CA PHE A 67 3.61 9.10 -11.56
C PHE A 67 3.25 10.37 -12.33
N SER A 68 2.41 10.24 -13.36
CA SER A 68 2.01 11.36 -14.20
C SER A 68 0.79 12.03 -13.57
N PRO A 69 0.92 13.23 -12.99
CA PRO A 69 -0.19 13.96 -12.39
C PRO A 69 -1.19 14.51 -13.43
N LEU A 70 -1.20 14.03 -14.67
CA LEU A 70 -2.02 14.59 -15.73
C LEU A 70 -3.39 13.91 -15.91
N LEU A 71 -3.81 13.04 -14.98
CA LEU A 71 -5.21 12.65 -14.90
C LEU A 71 -6.04 13.86 -14.42
N PRO A 72 -7.00 14.36 -15.23
CA PRO A 72 -7.80 15.53 -14.86
C PRO A 72 -8.73 15.12 -13.72
N GLY A 73 -8.39 15.48 -12.48
CA GLY A 73 -9.26 15.22 -11.33
C GLY A 73 -8.56 15.20 -9.97
N TRP A 74 -7.24 14.99 -9.90
CA TRP A 74 -6.54 15.07 -8.62
C TRP A 74 -6.22 16.55 -8.29
N ARG A 75 -7.14 17.23 -7.63
CA ARG A 75 -6.82 18.47 -6.89
C ARG A 75 -6.78 18.12 -5.41
N GLY A 76 -5.58 17.90 -4.90
CA GLY A 76 -5.32 17.82 -3.47
C GLY A 76 -5.82 19.08 -2.78
N ARG A 77 -6.72 18.90 -1.81
CA ARG A 77 -7.04 19.90 -0.80
C ARG A 77 -6.25 19.52 0.45
N LEU A 78 -5.06 20.07 0.59
CA LEU A 78 -4.39 20.19 1.87
C LEU A 78 -4.71 21.60 2.36
N GLY A 79 -5.59 21.68 3.34
CA GLY A 79 -5.84 22.86 4.17
C GLY A 79 -5.52 22.51 5.61
#